data_AF-A0A8H3DZ52-F1
#
_entry.id   AF-A0A8H3DZ52-F1
#
_cell.length_a   1.000
_cell.length_b   1.000
_cell.length_c   1.000
_cell.angle_alpha   90.00
_cell.angle_beta   90.00
_cell.angle_gamma   90.00
#
_symmetry.space_group_name_H-M   'P 1'
#
loop_
_entity.id
_entity.type
_entity.pdbx_description
1 polymer ?
#
loop_
_entity_poly.entity_id
_entity_poly.type
_entity_poly.pdbx_seq_one_letter_code
_entity_poly.pdbx_strand_id
1 'polypeptide(L)'
;MPKRRWVWVGPDHIDSDEEPVAKKKKPAARGKKGKAVAPKWTVDTNPGWSDNKPTGEWGKKCVDTWCLLAPYDSSITEAQWQKYYTERSALDQINTLRGGHSDPIESEDLGQPTWGILRESGDVVAAAIMGSAQLQDVDRKKRITHVLFGSLYFIRLAGTDEGNGRPEPRHLDVYNRLYSPFGIGSSVDFHYDYHYRRRFQRQDDERFASLSARLRTIADCGAAPPKQSEDDEEEESPADAYVIFDSQEDGEGGLNTQFINEATLKVFEKSLFGTQGWLSPRKIADILLAGGSVLQYHEVDTEAAVSLLDKFQYFPGENTGKRALAPELKRLTLIEVTLPLNGAVCIPQNRLLLARQG
;
A
#
# COMPACT_ATOMS: atom_id res chain seq x y z
N MET A 1 5.03 18.33 -19.53
CA MET A 1 5.55 17.02 -19.07
C MET A 1 6.87 17.23 -18.33
N PRO A 2 7.05 16.75 -17.08
CA PRO A 2 8.37 16.68 -16.49
C PRO A 2 9.17 15.57 -17.20
N LYS A 3 10.39 15.88 -17.65
CA LYS A 3 11.29 14.92 -18.32
C LYS A 3 11.59 13.76 -17.37
N ARG A 4 11.35 12.53 -17.84
CA ARG A 4 11.83 11.28 -17.20
C ARG A 4 13.35 11.41 -17.02
N ARG A 5 13.86 11.24 -15.80
CA ARG A 5 15.30 11.37 -15.50
C ARG A 5 15.73 10.18 -14.66
N TRP A 6 16.39 9.25 -15.33
CA TRP A 6 17.06 8.09 -14.74
C TRP A 6 18.23 8.55 -13.84
N VAL A 7 18.43 7.85 -12.73
CA VAL A 7 19.55 8.08 -11.81
C VAL A 7 20.25 6.74 -11.58
N TRP A 8 21.52 6.67 -11.94
CA TRP A 8 22.37 5.50 -11.73
C TRP A 8 22.71 5.34 -10.24
N VAL A 9 22.50 4.15 -9.69
CA VAL A 9 22.93 3.79 -8.34
C VAL A 9 23.93 2.63 -8.48
N GLY A 10 25.20 2.91 -8.19
CA GLY A 10 26.29 1.98 -8.45
C GLY A 10 26.41 0.81 -7.45
N PRO A 11 27.17 -0.24 -7.82
CA PRO A 11 27.15 -1.59 -7.23
C PRO A 11 27.84 -1.75 -5.85
N ASP A 12 27.95 -0.71 -5.02
CA ASP A 12 28.65 -0.81 -3.72
C ASP A 12 27.78 -1.46 -2.61
N HIS A 13 26.90 -2.40 -2.98
CA HIS A 13 26.12 -3.22 -2.05
C HIS A 13 26.29 -4.71 -2.38
N ILE A 14 27.52 -5.19 -2.17
CA ILE A 14 27.81 -6.62 -2.10
C ILE A 14 28.46 -6.89 -0.75
N ASP A 15 27.84 -7.78 0.02
CA ASP A 15 28.41 -8.38 1.22
C ASP A 15 29.74 -9.06 0.86
N SER A 16 30.86 -8.41 1.19
CA SER A 16 32.18 -9.06 1.20
C SER A 16 32.91 -8.71 2.48
N ASP A 17 33.20 -9.73 3.29
CA ASP A 17 33.97 -9.69 4.55
C ASP A 17 35.46 -9.35 4.36
N GLU A 18 35.80 -8.35 3.55
CA GLU A 18 37.15 -7.79 3.48
C GLU A 18 37.08 -6.26 3.43
N GLU A 19 37.62 -5.59 4.47
CA GLU A 19 37.82 -4.14 4.46
C GLU A 19 38.86 -3.75 3.40
N PRO A 20 38.57 -2.72 2.58
CA PRO A 20 39.59 -1.69 2.41
C PRO A 20 39.04 -0.25 2.41
N VAL A 21 39.66 0.54 3.30
CA VAL A 21 40.05 1.95 3.19
C VAL A 21 39.08 2.93 2.48
N ALA A 22 38.18 3.45 3.31
CA ALA A 22 37.46 4.72 3.21
C ALA A 22 37.87 5.72 2.10
N LYS A 23 37.12 5.70 0.99
CA LYS A 23 36.78 6.93 0.27
C LYS A 23 35.35 7.32 0.67
N LYS A 24 35.23 8.36 1.51
CA LYS A 24 33.95 8.92 1.93
C LYS A 24 33.11 9.35 0.71
N LYS A 25 32.22 8.48 0.22
CA LYS A 25 31.09 8.88 -0.63
C LYS A 25 30.30 9.94 0.15
N LYS A 26 30.14 11.13 -0.44
CA LYS A 26 29.25 12.16 0.12
C LYS A 26 27.85 11.55 0.22
N PRO A 27 27.17 11.61 1.38
CA PRO A 27 25.82 11.11 1.49
C PRO A 27 24.95 11.81 0.45
N ALA A 28 24.12 11.05 -0.27
CA ALA A 28 23.06 11.59 -1.11
C ALA A 28 22.33 12.68 -0.33
N ALA A 29 22.04 13.80 -1.00
CA ALA A 29 21.43 14.97 -0.38
C ALA A 29 20.07 14.59 0.23
N ARG A 30 20.10 14.20 1.49
CA ARG A 30 18.93 13.86 2.30
C ARG A 30 17.99 15.07 2.32
N GLY A 31 16.71 14.85 2.00
CA GLY A 31 15.69 15.90 2.01
C GLY A 31 15.67 16.71 3.32
N LYS A 32 15.27 17.98 3.25
CA LYS A 32 15.15 18.85 4.44
C LYS A 32 14.11 18.25 5.42
N LYS A 33 14.42 18.26 6.71
CA LYS A 33 13.47 17.87 7.77
C LYS A 33 12.29 18.85 7.81
N GLY A 34 11.14 18.41 7.29
CA GLY A 34 9.87 19.13 7.44
C GLY A 34 9.29 19.01 8.86
N LYS A 35 8.17 19.67 9.09
CA LYS A 35 7.36 19.53 10.31
C LYS A 35 5.96 19.06 9.92
N ALA A 36 5.39 18.17 10.74
CA ALA A 36 4.01 17.73 10.56
C ALA A 36 3.05 18.90 10.74
N VAL A 37 2.06 18.98 9.85
CA VAL A 37 0.93 19.90 9.95
C VAL A 37 -0.29 19.11 10.39
N ALA A 38 -0.98 19.58 11.44
CA ALA A 38 -2.18 18.91 11.91
C ALA A 38 -3.23 18.84 10.79
N PRO A 39 -3.86 17.66 10.56
CA PRO A 39 -4.84 17.52 9.51
C PRO A 39 -6.06 18.41 9.76
N LYS A 40 -6.55 19.06 8.70
CA LYS A 40 -7.75 19.89 8.73
C LYS A 40 -8.86 19.21 7.93
N TRP A 41 -9.59 18.34 8.61
CA TRP A 41 -10.77 17.64 8.07
C TRP A 41 -12.05 18.44 8.33
N THR A 42 -12.06 19.74 8.00
CA THR A 42 -13.19 20.62 8.27
C THR A 42 -13.91 21.00 6.98
N VAL A 43 -15.17 21.41 7.10
CA VAL A 43 -15.99 21.92 5.99
C VAL A 43 -15.32 23.12 5.30
N ASP A 44 -14.61 23.94 6.07
CA ASP A 44 -13.93 25.15 5.58
C ASP A 44 -12.80 24.84 4.59
N THR A 45 -12.12 23.69 4.73
CA THR A 45 -11.03 23.28 3.84
C THR A 45 -11.51 22.41 2.70
N ASN A 46 -12.60 21.66 2.88
CA ASN A 46 -13.20 20.80 1.87
C ASN A 46 -14.72 20.99 1.88
N PRO A 47 -15.25 21.93 1.07
CA PRO A 47 -16.68 22.13 0.94
C PRO A 47 -17.36 20.84 0.49
N GLY A 48 -18.37 20.39 1.23
CA GLY A 48 -19.07 19.13 0.99
C GLY A 48 -18.67 18.00 1.94
N TRP A 49 -17.64 18.16 2.77
CA TRP A 49 -17.36 17.20 3.84
C TRP A 49 -18.23 17.42 5.07
N SER A 50 -18.55 16.33 5.76
CA SER A 50 -19.36 16.35 6.97
C SER A 50 -18.85 15.35 7.99
N ASP A 51 -19.05 15.66 9.27
CA ASP A 51 -18.89 14.67 10.35
C ASP A 51 -20.13 13.77 10.50
N ASN A 52 -21.24 14.13 9.86
CA ASN A 52 -22.46 13.34 9.89
C ASN A 52 -22.35 12.15 8.93
N LYS A 53 -22.67 10.96 9.44
CA LYS A 53 -22.78 9.75 8.61
C LYS A 53 -23.79 9.96 7.47
N PRO A 54 -23.55 9.37 6.28
CA PRO A 54 -24.54 9.34 5.21
C PRO A 54 -25.86 8.74 5.72
N THR A 55 -26.99 9.31 5.27
CA THR A 55 -28.33 8.92 5.75
C THR A 55 -29.01 7.88 4.85
N GLY A 56 -28.58 7.75 3.61
CA GLY A 56 -29.08 6.77 2.66
C GLY A 56 -28.66 5.34 2.99
N GLU A 57 -29.36 4.39 2.38
CA GLU A 57 -29.24 2.95 2.68
C GLU A 57 -27.83 2.43 2.39
N TRP A 58 -27.30 2.71 1.20
CA TRP A 58 -26.01 2.20 0.76
C TRP A 58 -24.86 2.89 1.46
N GLY A 59 -24.94 4.20 1.65
CA GLY A 59 -23.94 4.94 2.43
C GLY A 59 -23.83 4.38 3.85
N LYS A 60 -24.96 4.17 4.55
CA LYS A 60 -24.97 3.53 5.88
C LYS A 60 -24.37 2.13 5.85
N LYS A 61 -24.80 1.28 4.91
CA LYS A 61 -24.26 -0.07 4.75
C LYS A 61 -22.74 -0.05 4.58
N CYS A 62 -22.19 0.86 3.79
CA CYS A 62 -20.74 0.98 3.61
C CYS A 62 -20.03 1.38 4.91
N VAL A 63 -20.56 2.40 5.59
CA VAL A 63 -19.98 2.89 6.84
C VAL A 63 -19.99 1.82 7.92
N ASP A 64 -21.09 1.09 8.06
CA ASP A 64 -21.23 0.09 9.12
C ASP A 64 -20.46 -1.20 8.81
N THR A 65 -20.41 -1.62 7.54
CA THR A 65 -19.68 -2.83 7.12
C THR A 65 -18.16 -2.66 7.28
N TRP A 66 -17.62 -1.53 6.80
CA TRP A 66 -16.18 -1.28 6.74
C TRP A 66 -15.67 -0.26 7.77
N CYS A 67 -16.53 0.14 8.71
CA CYS A 67 -16.20 1.07 9.80
C CYS A 67 -15.63 2.41 9.33
N LEU A 68 -16.10 2.93 8.18
CA LEU A 68 -15.58 4.18 7.61
C LEU A 68 -15.75 5.35 8.60
N LEU A 69 -14.75 6.24 8.65
CA LEU A 69 -14.70 7.36 9.59
C LEU A 69 -15.06 8.69 8.92
N ALA A 70 -15.43 9.67 9.74
CA ALA A 70 -15.48 11.06 9.31
C ALA A 70 -14.07 11.59 8.94
N PRO A 71 -13.94 12.43 7.90
CA PRO A 71 -15.02 13.08 7.18
C PRO A 71 -15.74 12.16 6.17
N TYR A 72 -17.04 12.41 5.99
CA TYR A 72 -17.85 11.83 4.93
C TYR A 72 -18.08 12.87 3.84
N ASP A 73 -17.89 12.48 2.58
CA ASP A 73 -18.18 13.37 1.45
C ASP A 73 -19.67 13.32 1.11
N SER A 74 -20.38 14.42 1.40
CA SER A 74 -21.82 14.55 1.17
C SER A 74 -22.20 14.69 -0.31
N SER A 75 -21.24 14.91 -1.20
CA SER A 75 -21.48 14.93 -2.65
C SER A 75 -21.64 13.53 -3.25
N ILE A 76 -21.22 12.49 -2.51
CA ILE A 76 -21.34 11.10 -2.95
C ILE A 76 -22.82 10.69 -2.94
N THR A 77 -23.30 10.26 -4.11
CA THR A 77 -24.67 9.80 -4.30
C THR A 77 -24.88 8.36 -3.80
N GLU A 78 -26.12 8.00 -3.49
CA GLU A 78 -26.48 6.63 -3.11
C GLU A 78 -26.15 5.60 -4.20
N ALA A 79 -26.27 5.97 -5.47
CA ALA A 79 -25.88 5.10 -6.59
C ALA A 79 -24.36 4.84 -6.60
N GLN A 80 -23.55 5.83 -6.24
CA GLN A 80 -22.10 5.66 -6.09
C GLN A 80 -21.77 4.80 -4.87
N TRP A 81 -22.44 5.01 -3.73
CA TRP A 81 -22.30 4.14 -2.56
C TRP A 81 -22.68 2.69 -2.87
N GLN A 82 -23.72 2.45 -3.67
CA GLN A 82 -24.10 1.11 -4.09
C GLN A 82 -23.00 0.43 -4.92
N LYS A 83 -22.39 1.16 -5.86
CA LYS A 83 -21.26 0.65 -6.66
C LYS A 83 -20.05 0.34 -5.78
N TYR A 84 -19.71 1.25 -4.87
CA TYR A 84 -18.65 1.07 -3.89
C TYR A 84 -18.90 -0.18 -3.04
N TYR A 85 -20.13 -0.34 -2.54
CA TYR A 85 -20.52 -1.50 -1.75
C TYR A 85 -20.33 -2.79 -2.54
N THR A 86 -20.88 -2.83 -3.75
CA THR A 86 -20.83 -4.02 -4.62
C THR A 86 -19.41 -4.43 -4.94
N GLU A 87 -18.55 -3.48 -5.31
CA GLU A 87 -17.14 -3.73 -5.62
C GLU A 87 -16.36 -4.25 -4.40
N ARG A 88 -16.47 -3.55 -3.26
CA ARG A 88 -15.70 -3.92 -2.06
C ARG A 88 -16.22 -5.23 -1.46
N SER A 89 -17.52 -5.53 -1.56
CA SER A 89 -18.08 -6.84 -1.19
C SER A 89 -17.61 -7.97 -2.11
N ALA A 90 -17.42 -7.71 -3.42
CA ALA A 90 -16.80 -8.70 -4.31
C ALA A 90 -15.33 -8.96 -3.94
N LEU A 91 -14.59 -7.92 -3.55
CA LEU A 91 -13.23 -8.08 -3.01
C LEU A 91 -13.23 -8.83 -1.67
N ASP A 92 -14.21 -8.60 -0.79
CA ASP A 92 -14.37 -9.38 0.45
C ASP A 92 -14.51 -10.88 0.13
N GLN A 93 -15.29 -11.25 -0.90
CA GLN A 93 -15.49 -12.65 -1.31
C GLN A 93 -14.19 -13.33 -1.76
N ILE A 94 -13.41 -12.71 -2.66
CA ILE A 94 -12.17 -13.31 -3.17
C ILE A 94 -11.01 -13.29 -2.16
N ASN A 95 -11.11 -12.44 -1.12
CA ASN A 95 -10.20 -12.41 0.03
C ASN A 95 -10.75 -13.22 1.23
N THR A 96 -11.63 -14.18 0.97
CA THR A 96 -12.21 -15.07 1.98
C THR A 96 -11.59 -16.46 1.93
N LEU A 97 -10.98 -16.87 3.05
CA LEU A 97 -10.51 -18.23 3.26
C LEU A 97 -11.67 -19.22 3.26
N ARG A 98 -11.59 -20.26 2.42
CA ARG A 98 -12.53 -21.40 2.40
C ARG A 98 -13.99 -21.00 2.12
N GLY A 99 -14.19 -19.93 1.35
CA GLY A 99 -15.50 -19.31 1.10
C GLY A 99 -16.46 -20.05 0.17
N GLY A 100 -16.01 -21.11 -0.53
CA GLY A 100 -16.87 -21.98 -1.36
C GLY A 100 -17.54 -21.33 -2.58
N HIS A 101 -17.50 -20.01 -2.74
CA HIS A 101 -18.21 -19.25 -3.77
C HIS A 101 -17.30 -18.59 -4.84
N SER A 102 -15.99 -18.54 -4.61
CA SER A 102 -14.97 -18.09 -5.56
C SER A 102 -13.64 -18.74 -5.20
N ASP A 103 -12.81 -19.06 -6.19
CA ASP A 103 -11.46 -19.54 -5.93
C ASP A 103 -10.69 -18.41 -5.21
N PRO A 104 -10.14 -18.68 -4.02
CA PRO A 104 -9.40 -17.68 -3.26
C PRO A 104 -8.20 -17.19 -4.07
N ILE A 105 -7.81 -15.93 -3.89
CA ILE A 105 -6.54 -15.43 -4.46
C ILE A 105 -5.39 -16.14 -3.74
N GLU A 106 -4.93 -17.25 -4.31
CA GLU A 106 -3.74 -17.99 -3.91
C GLU A 106 -2.93 -18.25 -5.18
N SER A 107 -1.60 -18.14 -5.07
CA SER A 107 -0.71 -18.47 -6.18
C SER A 107 -0.15 -19.85 -5.91
N GLU A 108 -0.66 -20.86 -6.61
CA GLU A 108 -0.32 -22.28 -6.38
C GLU A 108 1.21 -22.54 -6.46
N ASP A 109 1.91 -21.78 -7.30
CA ASP A 109 3.35 -21.88 -7.53
C ASP A 109 4.20 -20.98 -6.60
N LEU A 110 3.56 -20.15 -5.77
CA LEU A 110 4.22 -19.32 -4.78
C LEU A 110 4.10 -20.01 -3.42
N GLY A 111 5.19 -20.62 -2.94
CA GLY A 111 5.24 -21.39 -1.69
C GLY A 111 5.21 -20.54 -0.41
N GLN A 112 4.62 -19.34 -0.47
CA GLN A 112 4.59 -18.36 0.61
C GLN A 112 3.15 -18.12 1.11
N PRO A 113 2.95 -17.79 2.40
CA PRO A 113 1.62 -17.69 2.99
C PRO A 113 0.90 -16.41 2.56
N THR A 114 0.18 -16.45 1.43
CA THR A 114 -0.55 -15.31 0.83
C THR A 114 -1.32 -14.47 1.85
N TRP A 115 -2.14 -15.10 2.69
CA TRP A 115 -2.95 -14.39 3.69
C TRP A 115 -2.14 -13.82 4.85
N GLY A 116 -0.98 -14.40 5.15
CA GLY A 116 0.00 -13.83 6.08
C GLY A 116 0.56 -12.53 5.52
N ILE A 117 0.96 -12.53 4.26
CA ILE A 117 1.51 -11.38 3.53
C ILE A 117 0.50 -10.23 3.48
N LEU A 118 -0.78 -10.50 3.20
CA LEU A 118 -1.82 -9.46 3.22
C LEU A 118 -1.96 -8.82 4.61
N ARG A 119 -1.95 -9.64 5.67
CA ARG A 119 -2.07 -9.16 7.06
C ARG A 119 -0.86 -8.33 7.46
N GLU A 120 0.34 -8.79 7.15
CA GLU A 120 1.61 -8.09 7.43
C GLU A 120 1.69 -6.76 6.67
N SER A 121 1.30 -6.76 5.40
CA SER A 121 1.16 -5.54 4.58
C SER A 121 0.22 -4.52 5.25
N GLY A 122 -0.98 -4.97 5.65
CA GLY A 122 -1.95 -4.15 6.38
C GLY A 122 -1.44 -3.64 7.73
N ASP A 123 -0.66 -4.46 8.45
CA ASP A 123 -0.01 -4.08 9.71
C ASP A 123 1.00 -2.96 9.52
N VAL A 124 1.79 -3.00 8.45
CA VAL A 124 2.75 -1.93 8.15
C VAL A 124 2.03 -0.62 7.80
N VAL A 125 0.95 -0.68 7.00
CA VAL A 125 0.11 0.49 6.69
C VAL A 125 -0.48 1.10 7.97
N ALA A 126 -1.05 0.27 8.85
CA ALA A 126 -1.63 0.71 10.11
C ALA A 126 -0.55 1.25 11.09
N ALA A 127 0.61 0.58 11.15
CA ALA A 127 1.75 1.01 11.96
C ALA A 127 2.23 2.40 11.54
N ALA A 128 2.24 2.70 10.23
CA ALA A 128 2.66 3.99 9.74
C ALA A 128 1.82 5.13 10.34
N ILE A 129 0.50 4.95 10.47
CA ILE A 129 -0.38 5.90 11.16
C ILE A 129 -0.06 5.93 12.65
N MET A 130 0.07 4.79 13.33
CA MET A 130 0.45 4.75 14.75
C MET A 130 1.79 5.43 15.06
N GLY A 131 2.70 5.45 14.09
CA GLY A 131 4.01 6.10 14.17
C GLY A 131 4.05 7.55 13.69
N SER A 132 2.91 8.14 13.31
CA SER A 132 2.84 9.54 12.86
C SER A 132 3.15 10.52 14.00
N ALA A 133 3.62 11.72 13.66
CA ALA A 133 3.75 12.82 14.61
C ALA A 133 2.36 13.16 15.18
N GLN A 134 2.35 13.65 16.42
CA GLN A 134 1.17 13.79 17.28
C GLN A 134 -0.03 14.42 16.55
N LEU A 135 -1.07 13.63 16.32
CA LEU A 135 -2.44 14.14 16.37
C LEU A 135 -2.69 14.57 17.82
N GLN A 136 -3.27 15.74 18.04
CA GLN A 136 -3.72 16.15 19.38
C GLN A 136 -4.74 15.16 19.96
N ASP A 137 -5.41 14.40 19.10
CA ASP A 137 -6.37 13.35 19.43
C ASP A 137 -5.76 11.95 19.18
N VAL A 138 -5.26 11.33 20.25
CA VAL A 138 -4.69 9.97 20.24
C VAL A 138 -5.75 8.92 19.89
N ASP A 139 -7.01 9.13 20.28
CA ASP A 139 -8.08 8.18 20.04
C ASP A 139 -8.48 8.19 18.56
N ARG A 140 -8.49 9.35 17.92
CA ARG A 140 -8.69 9.44 16.47
C ARG A 140 -7.61 8.70 15.69
N LYS A 141 -6.35 8.83 16.12
CA LYS A 141 -5.23 8.08 15.54
C LYS A 141 -5.42 6.57 15.65
N LYS A 142 -5.90 6.08 16.80
CA LYS A 142 -6.24 4.66 17.01
C LYS A 142 -7.41 4.23 16.11
N ARG A 143 -8.49 5.00 16.04
CA ARG A 143 -9.64 4.69 15.16
C ARG A 143 -9.22 4.57 13.70
N ILE A 144 -8.42 5.51 13.18
CA ILE A 144 -7.89 5.45 11.81
C ILE A 144 -7.08 4.16 11.61
N THR A 145 -6.21 3.84 12.56
CA THR A 145 -5.39 2.62 12.55
C THR A 145 -6.25 1.36 12.51
N HIS A 146 -7.30 1.29 13.33
CA HIS A 146 -8.18 0.13 13.42
C HIS A 146 -8.94 -0.12 12.12
N VAL A 147 -9.34 0.94 11.42
CA VAL A 147 -9.99 0.81 10.10
C VAL A 147 -8.98 0.37 9.04
N LEU A 148 -7.77 0.94 9.05
CA LEU A 148 -6.73 0.59 8.07
C LEU A 148 -6.30 -0.88 8.13
N PHE A 149 -6.42 -1.54 9.28
CA PHE A 149 -6.16 -2.99 9.38
C PHE A 149 -6.98 -3.82 8.38
N GLY A 150 -8.18 -3.38 8.01
CA GLY A 150 -9.09 -4.09 7.09
C GLY A 150 -9.35 -3.34 5.77
N SER A 151 -8.48 -2.40 5.42
CA SER A 151 -8.63 -1.57 4.20
C SER A 151 -7.81 -2.05 3.00
N LEU A 152 -6.91 -3.01 3.17
CA LEU A 152 -6.08 -3.56 2.10
C LEU A 152 -6.65 -4.88 1.57
N TYR A 153 -6.69 -5.02 0.24
CA TYR A 153 -7.25 -6.18 -0.47
C TYR A 153 -6.29 -6.62 -1.57
N PHE A 154 -6.15 -7.94 -1.78
CA PHE A 154 -5.68 -8.46 -3.06
C PHE A 154 -6.78 -8.29 -4.10
N ILE A 155 -6.40 -7.83 -5.29
CA ILE A 155 -7.20 -7.91 -6.51
C ILE A 155 -6.77 -9.14 -7.32
N ARG A 156 -5.46 -9.35 -7.43
CA ARG A 156 -4.83 -10.47 -8.13
C ARG A 156 -3.45 -10.73 -7.54
N LEU A 157 -3.07 -12.00 -7.48
CA LEU A 157 -1.73 -12.42 -7.12
C LEU A 157 -1.33 -13.56 -8.06
N ALA A 158 -0.23 -13.38 -8.76
CA ALA A 158 0.47 -14.44 -9.45
C ALA A 158 1.95 -14.39 -9.06
N GLY A 159 2.59 -15.54 -8.98
CA GLY A 159 4.01 -15.62 -8.69
C GLY A 159 4.50 -17.05 -8.67
N THR A 160 5.80 -17.21 -8.81
CA THR A 160 6.46 -18.51 -8.83
C THR A 160 7.75 -18.42 -8.02
N ASP A 161 8.04 -19.41 -7.19
CA ASP A 161 9.35 -19.51 -6.55
C ASP A 161 10.42 -20.05 -7.53
N GLU A 162 11.69 -19.81 -7.24
CA GLU A 162 12.80 -20.30 -8.07
C GLU A 162 12.95 -21.85 -8.05
N GLY A 163 12.36 -22.52 -7.07
CA GLY A 163 12.27 -23.99 -6.98
C GLY A 163 13.55 -24.72 -6.56
N ASN A 164 14.70 -24.04 -6.49
CA ASN A 164 16.01 -24.64 -6.19
C ASN A 164 16.58 -24.26 -4.80
N GLY A 165 15.80 -23.62 -3.92
CA GLY A 165 16.29 -23.08 -2.63
C GLY A 165 15.18 -22.75 -1.64
N ARG A 166 15.44 -21.80 -0.72
CA ARG A 166 14.38 -21.16 0.09
C ARG A 166 13.31 -20.58 -0.87
N PRO A 167 12.06 -20.34 -0.42
CA PRO A 167 10.99 -19.82 -1.27
C PRO A 167 11.27 -18.35 -1.61
N GLU A 168 12.26 -18.13 -2.47
CA GLU A 168 12.63 -16.87 -3.08
C GLU A 168 11.80 -16.75 -4.35
N PRO A 169 10.96 -15.72 -4.46
CA PRO A 169 10.10 -15.57 -5.60
C PRO A 169 10.98 -15.28 -6.83
N ARG A 170 10.83 -16.08 -7.88
CA ARG A 170 11.39 -15.77 -9.19
C ARG A 170 10.61 -14.67 -9.88
N HIS A 171 9.29 -14.69 -9.71
CA HIS A 171 8.38 -13.74 -10.30
C HIS A 171 7.24 -13.44 -9.33
N LEU A 172 6.84 -12.16 -9.28
CA LEU A 172 5.60 -11.71 -8.65
C LEU A 172 4.89 -10.74 -9.60
N ASP A 173 3.59 -10.91 -9.75
CA ASP A 173 2.68 -9.98 -10.41
C ASP A 173 1.47 -9.77 -9.48
N VAL A 174 1.53 -8.70 -8.68
CA VAL A 174 0.63 -8.45 -7.56
C VAL A 174 -0.20 -7.20 -7.82
N TYR A 175 -1.51 -7.32 -7.75
CA TYR A 175 -2.43 -6.20 -7.77
C TYR A 175 -3.15 -6.08 -6.43
N ASN A 176 -3.03 -4.91 -5.81
CA ASN A 176 -3.65 -4.61 -4.52
C ASN A 176 -4.54 -3.38 -4.60
N ARG A 177 -5.46 -3.25 -3.66
CA ARG A 177 -6.22 -2.01 -3.41
C ARG A 177 -6.17 -1.63 -1.94
N LEU A 178 -5.77 -0.40 -1.66
CA LEU A 178 -5.92 0.23 -0.35
C LEU A 178 -7.07 1.24 -0.37
N TYR A 179 -8.10 1.00 0.40
CA TYR A 179 -9.19 1.96 0.60
C TYR A 179 -8.84 3.01 1.65
N SER A 180 -9.30 4.24 1.44
CA SER A 180 -9.28 5.27 2.48
C SER A 180 -10.03 4.78 3.73
N PRO A 181 -9.54 5.09 4.95
CA PRO A 181 -10.28 4.82 6.18
C PRO A 181 -11.46 5.79 6.37
N PHE A 182 -11.58 6.82 5.54
CA PHE A 182 -12.63 7.84 5.63
C PHE A 182 -13.76 7.60 4.62
N GLY A 183 -14.94 8.15 4.92
CA GLY A 183 -16.10 8.12 4.04
C GLY A 183 -16.02 9.07 2.83
N ILE A 184 -14.83 9.26 2.27
CA ILE A 184 -14.57 10.12 1.10
C ILE A 184 -14.54 9.34 -0.23
N GLY A 185 -14.68 8.01 -0.17
CA GLY A 185 -14.84 7.17 -1.36
C GLY A 185 -13.59 6.99 -2.22
N SER A 186 -12.40 7.33 -1.72
CA SER A 186 -11.15 7.16 -2.45
C SER A 186 -10.45 5.83 -2.13
N SER A 187 -9.63 5.39 -3.08
CA SER A 187 -8.73 4.24 -2.92
C SER A 187 -7.49 4.41 -3.78
N VAL A 188 -6.50 3.53 -3.57
CA VAL A 188 -5.30 3.45 -4.39
C VAL A 188 -5.13 2.02 -4.85
N ASP A 189 -5.03 1.83 -6.17
CA ASP A 189 -4.64 0.54 -6.76
C ASP A 189 -3.13 0.50 -6.87
N PHE A 190 -2.55 -0.66 -6.61
CA PHE A 190 -1.11 -0.92 -6.76
C PHE A 190 -0.91 -2.05 -7.73
N HIS A 191 0.18 -1.98 -8.48
CA HIS A 191 0.71 -3.08 -9.27
C HIS A 191 2.20 -3.21 -8.96
N TYR A 192 2.57 -4.33 -8.36
CA TYR A 192 3.94 -4.70 -8.07
C TYR A 192 4.35 -5.84 -9.00
N ASP A 193 5.35 -5.56 -9.83
CA ASP A 193 5.96 -6.52 -10.74
C ASP A 193 7.41 -6.74 -10.31
N TYR A 194 7.76 -7.99 -10.06
CA TYR A 194 9.09 -8.40 -9.63
C TYR A 194 9.56 -9.57 -10.47
N HIS A 195 10.81 -9.51 -10.89
CA HIS A 195 11.50 -10.59 -11.59
C HIS A 195 12.94 -10.72 -11.10
N TYR A 196 13.28 -11.92 -10.66
CA TYR A 196 14.64 -12.35 -10.40
C TYR A 196 15.05 -13.41 -11.43
N ARG A 197 16.23 -13.23 -12.04
CA ARG A 197 16.75 -14.00 -13.18
C ARG A 197 15.82 -14.00 -14.39
N ARG A 198 15.40 -12.80 -14.81
CA ARG A 198 14.74 -12.58 -16.11
C ARG A 198 15.76 -12.91 -17.20
N ARG A 199 15.40 -13.76 -18.16
CA ARG A 199 16.25 -14.03 -19.34
C ARG A 199 15.54 -13.52 -20.57
N PHE A 200 15.76 -12.27 -20.93
CA PHE A 200 15.31 -11.77 -22.23
C PHE A 200 16.34 -12.10 -23.31
N GLN A 201 15.86 -12.37 -24.53
CA GLN A 201 16.67 -12.79 -25.67
C GLN A 201 17.69 -11.74 -26.16
N ARG A 202 17.76 -10.55 -25.57
CA ARG A 202 18.62 -9.44 -26.03
C ARG A 202 19.39 -8.68 -24.95
N GLN A 203 19.09 -8.88 -23.67
CA GLN A 203 19.77 -8.21 -22.55
C GLN A 203 19.92 -9.22 -21.41
N ASP A 204 21.12 -9.29 -20.85
CA ASP A 204 21.47 -10.08 -19.66
C ASP A 204 20.91 -9.42 -18.38
N ASP A 205 19.72 -8.80 -18.47
CA ASP A 205 19.08 -8.11 -17.34
C ASP A 205 18.43 -9.17 -16.46
N GLU A 206 19.12 -9.57 -15.39
CA GLU A 206 18.63 -10.63 -14.51
C GLU A 206 17.62 -10.08 -13.50
N ARG A 207 17.64 -8.77 -13.19
CA ARG A 207 16.84 -8.19 -12.10
C ARG A 207 15.91 -7.07 -12.57
N PHE A 208 14.64 -7.17 -12.19
CA PHE A 208 13.64 -6.13 -12.42
C PHE A 208 12.66 -6.04 -11.25
N ALA A 209 12.35 -4.82 -10.82
CA ALA A 209 11.33 -4.57 -9.82
C ALA A 209 10.67 -3.21 -10.06
N SER A 210 9.34 -3.20 -10.15
CA SER A 210 8.55 -2.00 -10.39
C SER A 210 7.31 -1.97 -9.52
N LEU A 211 7.05 -0.84 -8.87
CA LEU A 211 5.80 -0.57 -8.19
C LEU A 211 5.14 0.64 -8.84
N SER A 212 3.96 0.44 -9.39
CA SER A 212 3.08 1.51 -9.85
C SER A 212 1.83 1.62 -8.97
N ALA A 213 1.24 2.81 -8.93
CA ALA A 213 0.02 3.05 -8.18
C ALA A 213 -0.91 4.02 -8.93
N ARG A 214 -2.21 3.73 -8.88
CA ARG A 214 -3.27 4.54 -9.50
C ARG A 214 -4.23 5.06 -8.44
N LEU A 215 -4.45 6.37 -8.45
CA LEU A 215 -5.46 7.00 -7.60
C LEU A 215 -6.85 6.69 -8.15
N ARG A 216 -7.78 6.39 -7.23
CA ARG A 216 -9.19 6.14 -7.55
C ARG A 216 -10.10 6.99 -6.70
N THR A 217 -11.25 7.31 -7.27
CA THR A 217 -12.36 7.94 -6.61
C THR A 217 -13.56 6.99 -6.62
N ILE A 218 -14.66 7.38 -5.98
CA ILE A 218 -15.86 6.54 -5.98
C ILE A 218 -16.54 6.45 -7.35
N ALA A 219 -16.25 7.40 -8.25
CA ALA A 219 -16.66 7.29 -9.65
C ALA A 219 -15.96 6.12 -10.36
N ASP A 220 -14.79 5.74 -9.84
CA ASP A 220 -13.99 4.54 -10.07
C ASP A 220 -14.77 3.22 -10.03
N CYS A 221 -15.72 3.15 -9.09
CA CYS A 221 -16.30 1.89 -8.66
C CYS A 221 -17.20 1.27 -9.74
N GLY A 222 -17.03 -0.03 -9.97
CA GLY A 222 -17.77 -0.76 -11.00
C GLY A 222 -17.19 -0.62 -12.41
N ALA A 223 -16.03 0.04 -12.57
CA ALA A 223 -15.15 -0.21 -13.71
C ALA A 223 -14.47 -1.58 -13.51
N ALA A 224 -14.29 -2.34 -14.58
CA ALA A 224 -13.50 -3.57 -14.55
C ALA A 224 -12.14 -3.31 -13.87
N PRO A 225 -11.55 -4.30 -13.16
CA PRO A 225 -10.18 -4.15 -12.68
C PRO A 225 -9.28 -3.68 -13.82
N PRO A 226 -8.24 -2.87 -13.55
CA PRO A 226 -7.36 -2.37 -14.60
C PRO A 226 -6.98 -3.54 -15.50
N LYS A 227 -7.33 -3.42 -16.80
CA LYS A 227 -7.02 -4.46 -17.77
C LYS A 227 -5.52 -4.68 -17.70
N GLN A 228 -5.10 -5.95 -17.67
CA GLN A 228 -3.73 -6.33 -17.98
C GLN A 228 -3.38 -5.64 -19.29
N SER A 229 -2.49 -4.66 -19.28
CA SER A 229 -1.86 -4.26 -20.53
C SER A 229 -0.81 -5.33 -20.82
N GLU A 230 -1.22 -6.35 -21.57
CA GLU A 230 -0.29 -7.04 -22.46
C GLU A 230 0.25 -5.96 -23.39
N ASP A 231 1.54 -5.64 -23.30
CA ASP A 231 2.37 -5.03 -24.36
C ASP A 231 1.78 -3.88 -25.22
N ASP A 232 0.91 -3.02 -24.69
CA ASP A 232 0.50 -1.80 -25.40
C ASP A 232 1.47 -0.66 -25.03
N GLU A 233 2.63 -0.62 -25.69
CA GLU A 233 3.60 0.50 -25.64
C GLU A 233 3.01 1.85 -26.12
N GLU A 234 1.73 1.92 -26.48
CA GLU A 234 1.09 3.08 -27.12
C GLU A 234 -0.10 3.71 -26.36
N GLU A 235 -0.62 3.13 -25.27
CA GLU A 235 -1.65 3.83 -24.47
C GLU A 235 -1.02 4.83 -23.50
N GLU A 236 -1.40 6.11 -23.61
CA GLU A 236 -1.05 7.13 -22.61
C GLU A 236 -1.47 6.63 -21.23
N SER A 237 -0.49 6.42 -20.34
CA SER A 237 -0.76 6.03 -18.96
C SER A 237 -1.81 6.98 -18.38
N PRO A 238 -2.86 6.46 -17.71
CA PRO A 238 -3.93 7.30 -17.18
C PRO A 238 -3.36 8.45 -16.35
N ALA A 239 -3.95 9.63 -16.43
CA ALA A 239 -3.44 10.83 -15.75
C ALA A 239 -3.24 10.65 -14.22
N ASP A 240 -3.92 9.66 -13.64
CA ASP A 240 -3.91 9.33 -12.22
C ASP A 240 -3.03 8.12 -11.85
N ALA A 241 -2.22 7.60 -12.78
CA ALA A 241 -1.26 6.53 -12.57
C ALA A 241 0.18 7.07 -12.39
N TYR A 242 0.90 6.52 -11.42
CA TYR A 242 2.24 6.96 -11.03
C TYR A 242 3.17 5.78 -10.81
N VAL A 243 4.39 5.88 -11.31
CA VAL A 243 5.49 4.97 -10.95
C VAL A 243 6.05 5.39 -9.58
N ILE A 244 5.93 4.51 -8.58
CA ILE A 244 6.47 4.72 -7.23
C ILE A 244 7.97 4.48 -7.23
N PHE A 245 8.37 3.34 -7.75
CA PHE A 245 9.74 3.08 -8.17
C PHE A 245 9.76 2.14 -9.36
N ASP A 246 10.85 2.20 -10.10
CA ASP A 246 11.15 1.27 -11.19
C ASP A 246 12.65 1.00 -11.15
N SER A 247 13.03 -0.26 -11.32
CA SER A 247 14.40 -0.72 -11.21
C SER A 247 14.67 -1.81 -12.21
N GLN A 248 15.75 -1.65 -12.95
CA GLN A 248 16.23 -2.62 -13.91
C GLN A 248 17.75 -2.70 -13.79
N GLU A 249 18.29 -3.91 -13.88
CA GLU A 249 19.72 -4.11 -13.99
C GLU A 249 20.27 -3.34 -15.19
N ASP A 250 21.33 -2.56 -14.96
CA ASP A 250 22.17 -2.11 -16.06
C ASP A 250 23.17 -3.24 -16.35
N GLY A 251 23.42 -3.55 -17.62
CA GLY A 251 24.30 -4.67 -18.02
C GLY A 251 25.76 -4.58 -17.54
N GLU A 252 26.08 -3.67 -16.60
CA GLU A 252 27.34 -3.55 -15.86
C GLU A 252 27.21 -4.06 -14.40
N GLY A 253 26.05 -4.64 -14.03
CA GLY A 253 25.77 -5.21 -12.71
C GLY A 253 25.23 -4.20 -11.69
N GLY A 254 25.02 -2.94 -12.07
CA GLY A 254 24.35 -1.92 -11.28
C GLY A 254 22.82 -1.93 -11.48
N LEU A 255 22.13 -1.05 -10.76
CA LEU A 255 20.68 -0.84 -10.95
C LEU A 255 20.42 0.57 -11.50
N ASN A 256 19.72 0.62 -12.63
CA ASN A 256 19.10 1.84 -13.11
C ASN A 256 17.76 2.02 -12.40
N THR A 257 17.65 3.06 -11.58
CA THR A 257 16.45 3.29 -10.76
C THR A 257 15.75 4.61 -11.08
N GLN A 258 14.44 4.57 -10.99
CA GLN A 258 13.56 5.73 -10.96
C GLN A 258 12.74 5.72 -9.68
N PHE A 259 12.60 6.88 -9.04
CA PHE A 259 11.83 7.04 -7.81
C PHE A 259 10.85 8.19 -7.90
N ILE A 260 9.67 8.00 -7.33
CA ILE A 260 8.69 9.05 -7.08
C ILE A 260 9.30 10.24 -6.33
N ASN A 261 8.69 11.41 -6.49
CA ASN A 261 9.11 12.64 -5.82
C ASN A 261 8.14 13.03 -4.69
N GLU A 262 8.59 13.95 -3.82
CA GLU A 262 7.82 14.41 -2.65
C GLU A 262 6.48 15.07 -3.03
N ALA A 263 6.41 15.80 -4.14
CA ALA A 263 5.18 16.47 -4.54
C ALA A 263 4.10 15.44 -4.91
N THR A 264 4.47 14.38 -5.62
CA THR A 264 3.55 13.28 -5.95
C THR A 264 3.14 12.48 -4.71
N LEU A 265 4.05 12.24 -3.76
CA LEU A 265 3.69 11.58 -2.48
C LEU A 265 2.59 12.35 -1.70
N LYS A 266 2.59 13.69 -1.76
CA LYS A 266 1.51 14.51 -1.16
C LYS A 266 0.16 14.30 -1.85
N VAL A 267 0.14 13.90 -3.13
CA VAL A 267 -1.12 13.58 -3.83
C VAL A 267 -1.71 12.28 -3.26
N PHE A 268 -0.89 11.26 -3.01
CA PHE A 268 -1.34 10.02 -2.35
C PHE A 268 -1.85 10.26 -0.93
N GLU A 269 -1.14 11.08 -0.13
CA GLU A 269 -1.61 11.47 1.20
C GLU A 269 -2.97 12.16 1.14
N LYS A 270 -3.16 13.09 0.19
CA LYS A 270 -4.44 13.78 -0.01
C LYS A 270 -5.54 12.82 -0.42
N SER A 271 -5.25 11.90 -1.33
CA SER A 271 -6.24 10.93 -1.80
C SER A 271 -6.66 9.99 -0.66
N LEU A 272 -5.73 9.40 0.07
CA LEU A 272 -6.04 8.44 1.13
C LEU A 272 -6.60 9.09 2.39
N PHE A 273 -6.08 10.26 2.79
CA PHE A 273 -6.37 10.86 4.10
C PHE A 273 -7.04 12.22 4.03
N GLY A 274 -7.30 12.76 2.85
CA GLY A 274 -7.98 14.05 2.71
C GLY A 274 -7.17 15.26 3.18
N THR A 275 -5.85 15.10 3.36
CA THR A 275 -4.96 16.14 3.92
C THR A 275 -3.57 16.04 3.29
N GLN A 276 -2.74 17.06 3.47
CA GLN A 276 -1.35 17.05 3.04
C GLN A 276 -0.42 17.58 4.13
N GLY A 277 0.76 16.98 4.25
CA GLY A 277 1.79 17.38 5.21
C GLY A 277 1.52 16.92 6.64
N TRP A 278 0.54 16.07 6.87
CA TRP A 278 0.34 15.40 8.16
C TRP A 278 1.41 14.33 8.36
N LEU A 279 1.68 13.55 7.32
CA LEU A 279 2.68 12.49 7.29
C LEU A 279 3.92 12.94 6.52
N SER A 280 5.10 12.50 6.95
CA SER A 280 6.30 12.74 6.15
C SER A 280 6.27 11.98 4.82
N PRO A 281 7.03 12.44 3.81
CA PRO A 281 7.17 11.70 2.56
C PRO A 281 7.69 10.27 2.78
N ARG A 282 8.56 10.06 3.78
CA ARG A 282 9.02 8.72 4.17
C ARG A 282 7.86 7.84 4.61
N LYS A 283 6.94 8.37 5.40
CA LYS A 283 5.78 7.63 5.89
C LYS A 283 4.82 7.24 4.77
N ILE A 284 4.58 8.15 3.82
CA ILE A 284 3.78 7.83 2.64
C ILE A 284 4.49 6.77 1.80
N ALA A 285 5.81 6.84 1.63
CA ALA A 285 6.56 5.78 0.95
C ALA A 285 6.42 4.41 1.67
N ASP A 286 6.51 4.37 3.01
CA ASP A 286 6.26 3.15 3.78
C ASP A 286 4.84 2.59 3.52
N ILE A 287 3.82 3.46 3.49
CA ILE A 287 2.42 3.07 3.20
C ILE A 287 2.26 2.56 1.77
N LEU A 288 2.89 3.19 0.78
CA LEU A 288 2.76 2.78 -0.63
C LEU A 288 3.47 1.46 -0.90
N LEU A 289 4.67 1.24 -0.34
CA LEU A 289 5.37 -0.05 -0.45
C LEU A 289 4.57 -1.17 0.21
N ALA A 290 4.08 -0.95 1.44
CA ALA A 290 3.23 -1.92 2.12
C ALA A 290 1.89 -2.14 1.39
N GLY A 291 1.29 -1.09 0.83
CA GLY A 291 0.08 -1.19 0.02
C GLY A 291 0.27 -2.04 -1.24
N GLY A 292 1.44 -1.99 -1.86
CA GLY A 292 1.84 -2.89 -2.96
C GLY A 292 2.40 -4.25 -2.50
N SER A 293 2.42 -4.54 -1.20
CA SER A 293 3.05 -5.73 -0.61
C SER A 293 4.53 -5.91 -0.92
N VAL A 294 5.24 -4.82 -1.25
CA VAL A 294 6.69 -4.84 -1.51
C VAL A 294 7.43 -5.07 -0.20
N LEU A 295 8.49 -5.89 -0.23
CA LEU A 295 9.26 -6.31 0.95
C LEU A 295 8.46 -7.17 1.93
N GLN A 296 7.32 -7.71 1.49
CA GLN A 296 6.50 -8.64 2.28
C GLN A 296 6.61 -10.08 1.77
N TYR A 297 7.30 -10.28 0.66
CA TYR A 297 7.70 -11.60 0.19
C TYR A 297 9.14 -11.84 0.63
N HIS A 298 9.66 -13.04 0.41
CA HIS A 298 11.09 -13.30 0.60
C HIS A 298 11.90 -12.85 -0.64
N GLU A 299 11.67 -11.63 -1.12
CA GLU A 299 12.41 -11.11 -2.29
C GLU A 299 13.91 -11.06 -2.00
N VAL A 300 14.73 -11.49 -2.97
CA VAL A 300 16.20 -11.44 -2.84
C VAL A 300 16.70 -10.02 -3.10
N ASP A 301 16.23 -9.43 -4.20
CA ASP A 301 16.57 -8.05 -4.57
C ASP A 301 15.56 -7.08 -3.96
N THR A 302 16.04 -6.33 -2.97
CA THR A 302 15.28 -5.30 -2.26
C THR A 302 15.88 -3.90 -2.43
N GLU A 303 16.95 -3.76 -3.22
CA GLU A 303 17.82 -2.58 -3.23
C GLU A 303 17.06 -1.32 -3.65
N ALA A 304 16.22 -1.41 -4.69
CA ALA A 304 15.44 -0.28 -5.18
C ALA A 304 14.43 0.23 -4.14
N ALA A 305 13.71 -0.69 -3.49
CA ALA A 305 12.73 -0.34 -2.46
C ALA A 305 13.41 0.29 -1.23
N VAL A 306 14.56 -0.25 -0.79
CA VAL A 306 15.37 0.31 0.30
C VAL A 306 15.92 1.69 -0.08
N SER A 307 16.39 1.85 -1.32
CA SER A 307 16.90 3.13 -1.84
C SER A 307 15.81 4.21 -1.93
N LEU A 308 14.60 3.84 -2.34
CA LEU A 308 13.44 4.73 -2.32
C LEU A 308 13.19 5.26 -0.90
N LEU A 309 13.19 4.35 0.07
CA LEU A 309 12.97 4.67 1.46
C LEU A 309 14.05 5.65 1.97
N ASP A 310 15.32 5.43 1.65
CA ASP A 310 16.44 6.26 2.12
C ASP A 310 16.49 7.66 1.49
N LYS A 311 15.77 7.88 0.39
CA LYS A 311 15.58 9.20 -0.23
C LYS A 311 14.82 10.18 0.67
N PHE A 312 13.97 9.67 1.56
CA PHE A 312 13.08 10.49 2.39
C PHE A 312 13.38 10.35 3.88
N GLN A 313 13.05 11.39 4.64
CA GLN A 313 13.19 11.40 6.10
C GLN A 313 11.84 11.52 6.79
N TYR A 314 11.74 10.88 7.96
CA TYR A 314 10.66 11.10 8.89
C TYR A 314 10.64 12.55 9.41
N PHE A 315 9.44 13.05 9.71
CA PHE A 315 9.31 14.29 10.48
C PHE A 315 9.80 14.07 11.92
N PRO A 316 10.22 15.13 12.64
CA PRO A 316 10.55 15.02 14.05
C PRO A 316 9.38 14.40 14.85
N GLY A 317 9.67 13.37 15.63
CA GLY A 317 8.67 12.64 16.45
C GLY A 317 7.99 11.46 15.74
N GLU A 318 8.20 11.29 14.44
CA GLU A 318 7.73 10.10 13.71
C GLU A 318 8.67 8.91 13.86
N ASN A 319 8.10 7.70 13.78
CA ASN A 319 8.83 6.42 13.72
C ASN A 319 8.00 5.36 12.97
N THR A 320 8.49 4.14 12.81
CA THR A 320 7.77 3.08 12.06
C THR A 320 6.42 2.69 12.69
N GLY A 321 6.16 3.06 13.94
CA GLY A 321 4.92 2.77 14.67
C GLY A 321 4.72 1.32 15.10
N LYS A 322 5.60 0.38 14.69
CA LYS A 322 5.52 -1.04 15.05
C LYS A 322 5.37 -1.28 16.56
N ARG A 323 6.15 -0.56 17.38
CA ARG A 323 6.07 -0.66 18.86
C ARG A 323 4.73 -0.15 19.42
N ALA A 324 4.20 0.92 18.83
CA ALA A 324 2.92 1.51 19.24
C ALA A 324 1.72 0.66 18.78
N LEU A 325 1.87 -0.08 17.69
CA LEU A 325 0.86 -0.98 17.14
C LEU A 325 0.77 -2.31 17.91
N ALA A 326 1.88 -2.82 18.44
CA ALA A 326 1.96 -4.14 19.06
C ALA A 326 0.88 -4.43 20.15
N PRO A 327 0.51 -3.49 21.04
CA PRO A 327 -0.60 -3.71 21.97
C PRO A 327 -1.95 -3.91 21.28
N GLU A 328 -2.23 -3.17 20.20
CA GLU A 328 -3.47 -3.31 19.45
C GLU A 328 -3.53 -4.64 18.69
N LEU A 329 -2.40 -5.10 18.12
CA LEU A 329 -2.32 -6.43 17.50
C LEU A 329 -2.61 -7.55 18.51
N LYS A 330 -2.03 -7.46 19.72
CA LYS A 330 -2.34 -8.41 20.80
C LYS A 330 -3.83 -8.43 21.15
N ARG A 331 -4.47 -7.27 21.20
CA ARG A 331 -5.92 -7.16 21.43
C ARG A 331 -6.71 -7.80 20.29
N LEU A 332 -6.34 -7.53 19.04
CA LEU A 332 -6.98 -8.13 17.88
C LEU A 332 -6.88 -9.66 17.91
N THR A 333 -5.68 -10.21 18.15
CA THR A 333 -5.49 -11.67 18.28
C THR A 333 -6.35 -12.27 19.39
N LEU A 334 -6.46 -11.60 20.55
CA LEU A 334 -7.33 -12.08 21.63
C LEU A 334 -8.80 -12.12 21.20
N ILE A 335 -9.27 -11.10 20.46
CA ILE A 335 -10.64 -11.05 19.95
C ILE A 335 -10.88 -12.16 18.90
N GLU A 336 -9.92 -12.39 18.01
CA GLU A 336 -9.98 -13.45 17.00
C GLU A 336 -10.06 -14.87 17.62
N VAL A 337 -9.40 -15.10 18.77
CA VAL A 337 -9.44 -16.39 19.48
C VAL A 337 -10.75 -16.59 20.27
N THR A 338 -11.35 -15.50 20.75
CA THR A 338 -12.54 -15.55 21.62
C THR A 338 -13.86 -15.56 20.85
N LEU A 339 -13.86 -15.13 19.60
CA LEU A 339 -15.01 -15.26 18.69
C LEU A 339 -14.99 -16.63 18.02
N PRO A 340 -16.08 -17.42 18.07
CA PRO A 340 -16.13 -18.71 17.39
C PRO A 340 -16.07 -18.52 15.88
N LEU A 341 -14.94 -18.87 15.25
CA LEU A 341 -14.77 -18.90 13.81
C LEU A 341 -15.30 -20.21 13.23
N ASN A 342 -16.62 -20.40 13.27
CA ASN A 342 -17.29 -21.47 12.54
C ASN A 342 -17.65 -20.95 11.15
N GLY A 343 -16.74 -21.06 10.18
CA GLY A 343 -17.03 -20.76 8.77
C GLY A 343 -15.90 -20.09 8.00
N ALA A 344 -16.27 -19.55 6.85
CA ALA A 344 -15.37 -18.81 5.96
C ALA A 344 -14.92 -17.48 6.59
N VAL A 345 -13.63 -17.14 6.46
CA VAL A 345 -13.05 -15.96 7.11
C VAL A 345 -12.53 -14.99 6.05
N CYS A 346 -13.25 -13.88 5.87
CA CYS A 346 -12.77 -12.77 5.06
C CYS A 346 -11.64 -12.03 5.82
N ILE A 347 -10.42 -12.06 5.26
CA ILE A 347 -9.24 -11.53 5.95
C ILE A 347 -9.41 -10.04 6.27
N PRO A 348 -9.73 -9.14 5.32
CA PRO A 348 -9.94 -7.72 5.63
C PRO A 348 -11.05 -7.47 6.66
N GLN A 349 -12.19 -8.17 6.57
CA GLN A 349 -13.31 -8.02 7.50
C GLN A 349 -12.96 -8.46 8.92
N ASN A 350 -12.22 -9.56 9.07
CA ASN A 350 -11.78 -10.06 10.37
C ASN A 350 -10.82 -9.07 11.05
N ARG A 351 -10.09 -8.29 10.26
CA ARG A 351 -9.15 -7.28 10.73
C ARG A 351 -9.83 -5.98 11.21
N LEU A 352 -11.13 -5.80 10.94
CA LEU A 352 -11.93 -4.66 11.41
C LEU A 352 -12.54 -4.87 12.81
N LEU A 353 -12.29 -5.99 13.48
CA LEU A 353 -12.91 -6.30 14.78
C LEU A 353 -12.64 -5.23 15.85
N LEU A 354 -11.45 -4.62 15.87
CA LEU A 354 -11.16 -3.51 16.78
C LEU A 354 -11.94 -2.24 16.42
N ALA A 355 -12.11 -1.95 15.13
CA ALA A 355 -12.87 -0.79 14.67
C ALA A 355 -14.36 -0.88 15.04
N ARG A 356 -14.91 -2.11 15.11
CA ARG A 356 -16.30 -2.37 15.51
C ARG A 356 -16.56 -2.21 17.00
N GLN A 357 -15.52 -2.26 17.83
CA GLN A 357 -15.63 -2.11 19.29
C GLN A 357 -15.46 -0.66 19.76
N GLY A 358 -15.04 0.24 18.87
CA GLY A 358 -14.58 1.59 19.18
C GLY A 358 -15.59 2.70 18.92
#